data_AF-W1PE47-F1
#
_entry.id   AF-W1PE47-F1
#
_cell.length_a   1.000
_cell.length_b   1.000
_cell.length_c   1.000
_cell.angle_alpha   90.00
_cell.angle_beta   90.00
_cell.angle_gamma   90.00
#
_symmetry.space_group_name_H-M   'P 1'
#
loop_
_entity.id
_entity.type
_entity.pdbx_description
1 polymer ?
#
loop_
_entity_poly.entity_id
_entity_poly.type
_entity_poly.pdbx_seq_one_letter_code
_entity_poly.pdbx_strand_id
1 'polypeptide(L)'
;MAGKQANPLSSEAHPLPITHKSFLLSQIIVRSIAAITSLSATILMVTDKQSISLFGLPITAKYTYAPAFRFFTASNSIAFAYSVLSLTYLLLKKAQGSGQKIGFFVFLLDLIMVVVVMAGSSGATAMAWLGKYGNPHTGWLPICGTFKSFCFRAAFSLSLSYVSFFALFLLILLSRNKNTQ
;
A
#
# COMPACT_ATOMS: atom_id res chain seq x y z
N MET A 1 65.74 -11.72 -12.47
CA MET A 1 64.68 -12.25 -13.36
C MET A 1 63.81 -13.21 -12.57
N ALA A 2 62.53 -13.31 -12.93
CA ALA A 2 61.43 -14.08 -12.32
C ALA A 2 60.71 -13.36 -11.14
N GLY A 3 59.72 -12.55 -11.53
CA GLY A 3 58.69 -12.05 -10.62
C GLY A 3 57.71 -13.15 -10.22
N LYS A 4 57.10 -12.99 -9.04
CA LYS A 4 56.04 -13.87 -8.55
C LYS A 4 54.72 -13.13 -8.59
N GLN A 5 53.81 -13.66 -9.42
CA GLN A 5 52.48 -13.12 -9.69
C GLN A 5 51.62 -13.01 -8.42
N ALA A 6 50.86 -11.92 -8.36
CA ALA A 6 49.74 -11.74 -7.46
C ALA A 6 48.67 -12.80 -7.74
N ASN A 7 48.20 -13.46 -6.68
CA ASN A 7 47.08 -14.40 -6.72
C ASN A 7 45.78 -13.60 -6.54
N PRO A 8 44.82 -13.62 -7.48
CA PRO A 8 43.55 -12.91 -7.30
C PRO A 8 42.72 -13.62 -6.23
N LEU A 9 42.32 -12.85 -5.23
CA LEU A 9 41.40 -13.21 -4.16
C LEU A 9 40.09 -13.72 -4.79
N SER A 10 39.88 -15.04 -4.75
CA SER A 10 38.62 -15.68 -5.10
C SER A 10 37.51 -15.07 -4.23
N SER A 11 36.59 -14.34 -4.87
CA SER A 11 35.35 -13.89 -4.26
C SER A 11 34.43 -15.11 -4.16
N GLU A 12 34.61 -15.89 -3.08
CA GLU A 12 33.73 -17.01 -2.78
C GLU A 12 32.39 -16.43 -2.29
N ALA A 13 31.43 -16.34 -3.22
CA ALA A 13 30.05 -16.00 -2.92
C ALA A 13 29.43 -17.14 -2.10
N HIS A 14 29.57 -17.07 -0.77
CA HIS A 14 29.02 -18.05 0.15
C HIS A 14 27.50 -18.18 -0.08
N PRO A 15 26.98 -19.36 -0.48
CA PRO A 15 25.57 -19.52 -0.78
C PRO A 15 24.77 -19.35 0.51
N LEU A 16 23.99 -18.27 0.58
CA LEU A 16 23.08 -18.01 1.70
C LEU A 16 22.18 -19.23 1.95
N PRO A 17 21.96 -19.63 3.22
CA PRO A 17 21.15 -20.78 3.58
C PRO A 17 19.73 -20.66 2.99
N ILE A 18 19.17 -21.79 2.54
CA ILE A 18 17.90 -21.89 1.80
C ILE A 18 16.74 -21.13 2.50
N THR A 19 16.72 -21.13 3.83
CA THR A 19 15.76 -20.40 4.68
C THR A 19 15.79 -18.88 4.44
N HIS A 20 16.97 -18.29 4.22
CA HIS A 20 17.12 -16.85 4.02
C HIS A 20 16.60 -16.39 2.65
N LYS A 21 16.78 -17.20 1.60
CA LYS A 21 16.25 -16.89 0.25
C LYS A 21 14.72 -16.90 0.23
N SER A 22 14.08 -17.91 0.84
CA SER A 22 12.61 -18.01 0.90
C SER A 22 11.99 -16.81 1.62
N PHE A 23 12.57 -16.41 2.75
CA PHE A 23 12.12 -15.27 3.53
C PHE A 23 12.22 -13.94 2.76
N LEU A 24 13.35 -13.71 2.08
CA LEU A 24 13.51 -12.52 1.22
C LEU A 24 12.53 -12.53 0.04
N LEU A 25 12.30 -13.68 -0.58
CA LEU A 25 11.32 -13.83 -1.65
C LEU A 25 9.91 -13.48 -1.17
N SER A 26 9.52 -13.98 0.00
CA SER A 26 8.23 -13.68 0.63
C SER A 26 8.06 -12.18 0.89
N GLN A 27 9.09 -11.48 1.39
CA GLN A 27 9.00 -10.03 1.59
C GLN A 27 8.83 -9.27 0.27
N ILE A 28 9.54 -9.67 -0.79
CA ILE A 28 9.43 -9.05 -2.11
C ILE A 28 8.02 -9.22 -2.66
N ILE A 29 7.46 -10.44 -2.60
CA ILE A 29 6.12 -10.74 -3.10
C ILE A 29 5.06 -9.94 -2.34
N VAL A 30 5.12 -9.93 -1.00
CA VAL A 30 4.10 -9.23 -0.21
C VAL A 30 4.19 -7.71 -0.41
N ARG A 31 5.40 -7.14 -0.54
CA ARG A 31 5.57 -5.71 -0.87
C ARG A 31 5.10 -5.34 -2.27
N SER A 32 5.29 -6.21 -3.26
CA SER A 32 4.78 -5.96 -4.61
C SER A 32 3.26 -5.99 -4.65
N ILE A 33 2.63 -6.95 -3.94
CA ILE A 33 1.17 -6.98 -3.77
C ILE A 33 0.66 -5.70 -3.11
N ALA A 34 1.30 -5.26 -2.02
CA ALA A 34 0.93 -4.01 -1.33
C ALA A 34 1.03 -2.78 -2.26
N ALA A 35 2.09 -2.70 -3.07
CA ALA A 35 2.30 -1.62 -4.04
C ALA A 35 1.24 -1.63 -5.16
N ILE A 36 0.98 -2.78 -5.78
CA ILE A 36 0.02 -2.89 -6.90
C ILE A 36 -1.39 -2.56 -6.43
N THR A 37 -1.78 -3.07 -5.27
CA THR A 37 -3.13 -2.86 -4.70
C THR A 37 -3.36 -1.42 -4.26
N SER A 38 -2.39 -0.79 -3.58
CA SER A 38 -2.46 0.63 -3.19
C SER A 38 -2.47 1.58 -4.40
N LEU A 39 -1.65 1.29 -5.42
CA LEU A 39 -1.67 2.05 -6.67
C LEU A 39 -3.03 1.93 -7.37
N SER A 40 -3.54 0.71 -7.47
CA SER A 40 -4.84 0.43 -8.10
C SER A 40 -5.98 1.13 -7.34
N ALA A 41 -5.99 1.08 -6.01
CA ALA A 41 -6.94 1.80 -5.17
C ALA A 41 -6.89 3.32 -5.44
N THR A 42 -5.68 3.89 -5.49
CA THR A 42 -5.45 5.32 -5.78
C THR A 42 -5.96 5.70 -7.17
N ILE A 43 -5.59 4.96 -8.22
CA ILE A 43 -5.99 5.25 -9.60
C ILE A 43 -7.51 5.17 -9.74
N LEU A 44 -8.13 4.12 -9.20
CA LEU A 44 -9.58 3.94 -9.27
C LEU A 44 -10.31 5.11 -8.60
N MET A 45 -9.87 5.55 -7.42
CA MET A 45 -10.52 6.66 -6.71
C MET A 45 -10.28 8.01 -7.40
N VAL A 46 -9.07 8.27 -7.93
CA VAL A 46 -8.74 9.55 -8.59
C VAL A 46 -9.46 9.69 -9.93
N THR A 47 -9.59 8.59 -10.67
CA THR A 47 -10.28 8.55 -11.96
C THR A 47 -11.80 8.47 -11.79
N ASP A 48 -12.29 8.27 -10.56
CA ASP A 48 -13.71 8.18 -10.29
C ASP A 48 -14.38 9.55 -10.37
N LYS A 49 -15.06 9.77 -11.50
CA LYS A 49 -15.81 10.99 -11.80
C LYS A 49 -17.10 10.55 -12.48
N GLN A 50 -18.22 11.00 -11.93
CA GLN A 50 -19.53 10.79 -12.55
C GLN A 50 -20.33 12.08 -12.49
N SER A 51 -20.82 12.55 -13.64
CA SER A 51 -21.73 13.70 -13.75
C SER A 51 -23.11 13.24 -14.16
N ILE A 52 -24.14 13.74 -13.47
CA ILE A 52 -25.54 13.51 -13.81
C ILE A 52 -26.27 14.86 -13.84
N SER A 53 -27.28 14.99 -14.69
CA SER A 53 -28.18 16.15 -14.69
C SER A 53 -29.34 15.92 -13.73
N LEU A 54 -29.39 16.67 -12.63
CA LEU A 54 -30.53 16.69 -11.72
C LEU A 54 -31.23 18.04 -11.87
N PHE A 55 -32.53 18.02 -12.19
CA PHE A 55 -33.33 19.25 -12.38
C PHE A 55 -32.72 20.25 -13.39
N GLY A 56 -32.14 19.76 -14.48
CA GLY A 56 -31.50 20.60 -15.51
C GLY A 56 -30.13 21.17 -15.13
N LEU A 57 -29.63 20.91 -13.91
CA LEU A 57 -28.30 21.31 -13.46
C LEU A 57 -27.33 20.12 -13.46
N PRO A 58 -26.12 20.26 -14.02
CA PRO A 58 -25.11 19.20 -13.98
C PRO A 58 -24.49 19.11 -12.59
N ILE A 59 -24.83 18.06 -11.84
CA ILE A 59 -24.19 17.73 -10.55
C ILE A 59 -23.12 16.68 -10.81
N THR A 60 -21.89 17.00 -10.44
CA THR A 60 -20.75 16.08 -10.55
C THR A 60 -20.45 15.49 -9.18
N ALA A 61 -20.28 14.17 -9.09
CA ALA A 61 -19.68 13.49 -7.95
C ALA A 61 -18.17 13.31 -8.21
N LYS A 62 -17.36 13.80 -7.27
CA LYS A 62 -15.89 13.68 -7.28
C LYS A 62 -15.41 13.27 -5.90
N TYR A 63 -14.36 12.46 -5.85
CA TYR A 63 -13.70 12.09 -4.59
C TYR A 63 -13.20 13.33 -3.81
N THR A 64 -12.89 14.43 -4.50
CA THR A 64 -12.44 15.67 -3.87
C THR A 64 -13.51 16.36 -3.04
N TYR A 65 -14.78 15.99 -3.09
CA TYR A 65 -15.80 16.64 -2.25
C TYR A 65 -15.82 16.10 -0.81
N ALA A 66 -15.33 14.89 -0.56
CA ALA A 66 -15.24 14.32 0.77
C ALA A 66 -13.78 14.32 1.28
N PRO A 67 -13.48 14.99 2.41
CA PRO A 67 -12.14 14.95 3.01
C PRO A 67 -11.64 13.53 3.29
N ALA A 68 -12.54 12.61 3.65
CA ALA A 68 -12.18 11.21 3.89
C ALA A 68 -11.66 10.50 2.64
N PHE A 69 -12.29 10.72 1.47
CA PHE A 69 -11.81 10.15 0.21
C PHE A 69 -10.49 10.80 -0.23
N ARG A 70 -10.28 12.09 0.03
CA ARG A 70 -8.97 12.73 -0.21
C ARG A 70 -7.88 12.10 0.65
N PHE A 71 -8.14 11.93 1.94
CA PHE A 71 -7.19 11.31 2.87
C PHE A 71 -6.90 9.85 2.50
N PHE A 72 -7.93 9.07 2.17
CA PHE A 72 -7.79 7.71 1.65
C PHE A 72 -6.86 7.62 0.43
N THR A 73 -7.07 8.49 -0.56
CA THR A 73 -6.23 8.55 -1.77
C THR A 73 -4.80 8.97 -1.43
N ALA A 74 -4.62 9.95 -0.54
CA ALA A 74 -3.30 10.38 -0.10
C ALA A 74 -2.56 9.26 0.64
N SER A 75 -3.21 8.59 1.60
CA SER A 75 -2.65 7.46 2.34
C SER A 75 -2.21 6.32 1.43
N ASN A 76 -3.03 5.94 0.46
CA ASN A 76 -2.68 4.88 -0.50
C ASN A 76 -1.54 5.29 -1.44
N SER A 77 -1.49 6.56 -1.87
CA SER A 77 -0.39 7.08 -2.68
C SER A 77 0.95 7.04 -1.92
N ILE A 78 0.95 7.43 -0.65
CA ILE A 78 2.14 7.33 0.21
C ILE A 78 2.53 5.86 0.41
N ALA A 79 1.56 4.96 0.62
CA ALA A 79 1.80 3.51 0.74
C ALA A 79 2.45 2.91 -0.51
N PHE A 80 2.01 3.32 -1.70
CA PHE A 80 2.64 2.94 -2.95
C PHE A 80 4.08 3.42 -3.04
N ALA A 81 4.32 4.72 -2.83
CA ALA A 81 5.66 5.31 -2.89
C ALA A 81 6.63 4.64 -1.91
N TYR A 82 6.19 4.43 -0.67
CA TYR A 82 6.94 3.71 0.35
C TYR A 82 7.25 2.26 -0.06
N SER A 83 6.27 1.54 -0.58
CA SER A 83 6.46 0.14 -0.98
C SER A 83 7.49 0.00 -2.11
N VAL A 84 7.50 0.92 -3.07
CA VAL A 84 8.49 0.97 -4.16
C VAL A 84 9.89 1.29 -3.61
N LEU A 85 10.02 2.29 -2.73
CA LEU A 85 11.29 2.62 -2.09
C LEU A 85 11.84 1.45 -1.28
N SER A 86 10.98 0.78 -0.53
CA SER A 86 11.35 -0.37 0.29
C SER A 86 11.74 -1.59 -0.55
N LEU A 87 11.04 -1.84 -1.67
CA LEU A 87 11.43 -2.86 -2.65
C LEU A 87 12.81 -2.58 -3.24
N THR A 88 13.05 -1.34 -3.68
CA THR A 88 14.35 -0.91 -4.23
C THR A 88 15.45 -1.12 -3.20
N TYR A 89 15.20 -0.72 -1.96
CA TYR A 89 16.13 -0.91 -0.85
C TYR A 89 16.49 -2.39 -0.62
N LEU A 90 15.49 -3.29 -0.62
CA LEU A 90 15.71 -4.73 -0.43
C LEU A 90 16.53 -5.34 -1.57
N LEU A 91 16.31 -4.91 -2.82
CA LEU A 91 17.06 -5.37 -3.98
C LEU A 91 18.54 -4.94 -3.91
N LEU A 92 18.80 -3.69 -3.48
CA LEU A 92 20.15 -3.18 -3.27
C LEU A 92 20.86 -3.90 -2.12
N LYS A 93 20.17 -4.12 -0.99
CA LYS A 93 20.72 -4.88 0.16
C LYS A 93 21.09 -6.31 -0.19
N LYS A 94 20.37 -6.96 -1.11
CA LYS A 94 20.71 -8.31 -1.58
C LYS A 94 22.11 -8.34 -2.22
N ALA A 95 22.58 -7.22 -2.78
CA ALA A 95 23.89 -7.09 -3.39
C ALA A 95 25.01 -6.70 -2.40
N GLN A 96 24.68 -6.04 -1.28
CA GLN A 96 25.66 -5.53 -0.31
C GLN A 96 25.20 -5.84 1.11
N GLY A 97 25.83 -6.84 1.75
CA GLY A 97 25.51 -7.28 3.12
C GLY A 97 25.51 -6.10 4.10
N SER A 98 24.38 -5.86 4.77
CA SER A 98 24.16 -4.60 5.50
C SER A 98 23.65 -4.83 6.93
N GLY A 99 24.17 -4.02 7.85
CA GLY A 99 24.02 -4.09 9.30
C GLY A 99 22.60 -3.93 9.87
N GLN A 100 22.50 -4.29 11.15
CA GLN A 100 21.27 -4.55 11.93
C GLN A 100 20.38 -3.31 12.17
N LYS A 101 20.94 -2.10 12.20
CA LYS A 101 20.22 -0.85 12.53
C LYS A 101 19.13 -0.45 11.51
N ILE A 102 19.35 -0.71 10.22
CA ILE A 102 18.40 -0.28 9.18
C ILE A 102 17.16 -1.18 9.11
N GLY A 103 17.27 -2.46 9.52
CA GLY A 103 16.12 -3.37 9.55
C GLY A 103 15.01 -2.90 10.50
N PHE A 104 15.40 -2.37 11.67
CA PHE A 104 14.46 -1.80 12.63
C PHE A 104 13.74 -0.55 12.10
N PHE A 105 14.47 0.31 11.39
CA PHE A 105 13.87 1.51 10.79
C PHE A 105 12.83 1.16 9.72
N VAL A 106 13.12 0.19 8.84
CA VAL A 106 12.16 -0.30 7.84
C VAL A 106 10.91 -0.87 8.52
N PHE A 107 11.08 -1.64 9.61
CA PHE A 107 9.98 -2.17 10.40
C PHE A 107 9.08 -1.08 11.00
N LEU A 108 9.67 -0.01 11.56
CA LEU A 108 8.90 1.12 12.08
C LEU A 108 8.11 1.83 10.97
N LEU A 109 8.73 2.03 9.80
CA LEU A 109 8.03 2.61 8.66
C LEU A 109 6.88 1.72 8.18
N ASP A 110 7.07 0.38 8.11
CA ASP A 110 6.00 -0.56 7.76
C ASP A 110 4.81 -0.42 8.73
N LEU A 111 5.08 -0.29 10.04
CA LEU A 111 4.05 -0.06 11.05
C LEU A 111 3.30 1.25 10.85
N ILE A 112 4.01 2.35 10.58
CA ILE A 112 3.38 3.65 10.30
C ILE A 112 2.47 3.55 9.08
N MET A 113 2.91 2.88 8.01
CA MET A 113 2.11 2.71 6.80
C MET A 113 0.83 1.91 7.05
N VAL A 114 0.92 0.84 7.84
CA VAL A 114 -0.25 0.07 8.25
C VAL A 114 -1.30 0.94 8.94
N VAL A 115 -0.88 1.79 9.88
CA VAL A 115 -1.78 2.70 10.62
C VAL A 115 -2.39 3.74 9.68
N VAL A 116 -1.57 4.37 8.83
CA VAL A 116 -2.01 5.43 7.90
C VAL A 116 -3.02 4.90 6.87
N VAL A 117 -2.78 3.71 6.31
CA VAL A 117 -3.70 3.08 5.33
C VAL A 117 -5.01 2.66 6.01
N MET A 118 -4.96 2.10 7.22
CA MET A 118 -6.18 1.78 7.99
C MET A 118 -7.01 3.01 8.33
N ALA A 119 -6.36 4.08 8.79
CA ALA A 119 -7.04 5.32 9.14
C ALA A 119 -7.74 5.92 7.90
N GLY A 120 -7.06 5.94 6.75
CA GLY A 120 -7.66 6.39 5.49
C GLY A 120 -8.84 5.50 5.03
N SER A 121 -8.66 4.18 5.08
CA SER A 121 -9.66 3.21 4.63
C SER A 121 -10.91 3.21 5.51
N SER A 122 -10.75 3.29 6.83
CA SER A 122 -11.88 3.35 7.78
C SER A 122 -12.68 4.64 7.62
N GLY A 123 -12.03 5.79 7.52
CA GLY A 123 -12.70 7.07 7.29
C GLY A 123 -13.47 7.10 5.97
N ALA A 124 -12.87 6.61 4.89
CA ALA A 124 -13.54 6.51 3.60
C ALA A 124 -14.67 5.49 3.60
N THR A 125 -14.55 4.39 4.35
CA THR A 125 -15.64 3.42 4.54
C THR A 125 -16.82 4.02 5.27
N ALA A 126 -16.59 4.84 6.30
CA ALA A 126 -17.67 5.56 6.99
C ALA A 126 -18.41 6.51 6.03
N MET A 127 -17.68 7.25 5.19
CA MET A 127 -18.31 8.10 4.17
C MET A 127 -19.02 7.31 3.07
N ALA A 128 -18.47 6.17 2.65
CA ALA A 128 -19.13 5.28 1.70
C ALA A 128 -20.42 4.69 2.28
N TRP A 129 -20.43 4.37 3.58
CA TRP A 129 -21.61 3.90 4.30
C TRP A 129 -22.71 4.96 4.32
N LEU A 130 -22.36 6.20 4.68
CA LEU A 130 -23.26 7.35 4.60
C LEU A 130 -23.74 7.61 3.16
N GLY A 131 -22.88 7.47 2.17
CA GLY A 131 -23.26 7.61 0.76
C GLY A 131 -24.25 6.54 0.28
N LYS A 132 -24.16 5.32 0.83
CA LYS A 132 -25.03 4.20 0.45
C LYS A 132 -26.39 4.23 1.15
N TYR A 133 -26.39 4.42 2.46
CA TYR A 133 -27.60 4.31 3.29
C TYR A 133 -28.19 5.67 3.71
N GLY A 134 -27.37 6.72 3.72
CA GLY A 134 -27.75 8.00 4.32
C GLY A 134 -27.84 7.91 5.85
N ASN A 135 -28.24 9.03 6.46
CA ASN A 135 -28.70 9.08 7.84
C ASN A 135 -29.80 10.15 7.97
N PRO A 136 -31.08 9.75 8.10
CA PRO A 136 -32.19 10.70 8.12
C PRO A 136 -32.15 11.63 9.33
N HIS A 137 -31.64 11.15 10.48
CA HIS A 137 -31.53 11.95 11.70
C HIS A 137 -30.59 13.16 11.59
N THR A 138 -29.59 13.08 10.70
CA THR A 138 -28.65 14.19 10.44
C THR A 138 -28.84 14.81 9.05
N GLY A 139 -29.93 14.48 8.35
CA GLY A 139 -30.22 15.00 7.01
C GLY A 139 -29.31 14.48 5.89
N TRP A 140 -28.55 13.41 6.13
CA TRP A 140 -27.70 12.81 5.10
C TRP A 140 -28.53 11.94 4.16
N LEU A 141 -28.65 12.36 2.90
CA LEU A 141 -29.38 11.62 1.87
C LEU A 141 -28.47 10.57 1.20
N PRO A 142 -29.00 9.39 0.85
CA PRO A 142 -28.24 8.39 0.10
C PRO A 142 -27.98 8.86 -1.33
N ILE A 143 -26.72 8.81 -1.76
CA ILE A 143 -26.24 9.32 -3.06
C ILE A 143 -25.99 8.16 -4.04
N CYS A 144 -25.67 6.97 -3.53
CA CYS A 144 -25.35 5.81 -4.37
C CYS A 144 -26.53 5.26 -5.17
N GLY A 145 -27.77 5.64 -4.85
CA GLY A 145 -28.93 5.34 -5.70
C GLY A 145 -28.83 5.98 -7.08
N THR A 146 -28.29 7.21 -7.14
CA THR A 146 -28.17 8.01 -8.37
C THR A 146 -26.78 7.87 -9.01
N PHE A 147 -25.72 7.85 -8.20
CA PHE A 147 -24.33 7.73 -8.66
C PHE A 147 -23.80 6.29 -8.53
N LYS A 148 -24.51 5.32 -9.12
CA LYS A 148 -24.21 3.89 -8.96
C LYS A 148 -22.80 3.51 -9.42
N SER A 149 -22.35 4.02 -10.57
CA SER A 149 -21.02 3.69 -11.12
C SER A 149 -19.89 4.22 -10.23
N PHE A 150 -20.03 5.46 -9.74
CA PHE A 150 -19.10 6.05 -8.80
C PHE A 150 -19.04 5.22 -7.51
N CYS A 151 -20.17 4.94 -6.88
CA CYS A 151 -20.18 4.16 -5.64
C CYS A 151 -19.61 2.74 -5.81
N PHE A 152 -19.85 2.09 -6.96
CA PHE A 152 -19.27 0.79 -7.24
C PHE A 152 -17.74 0.86 -7.39
N ARG A 153 -17.22 1.83 -8.15
CA ARG A 153 -15.77 2.05 -8.30
C ARG A 153 -15.09 2.43 -6.98
N ALA A 154 -15.70 3.31 -6.20
CA ALA A 154 -15.23 3.66 -4.86
C ALA A 154 -15.19 2.45 -3.92
N ALA A 155 -16.23 1.59 -3.92
CA ALA A 155 -16.26 0.37 -3.12
C ALA A 155 -15.17 -0.65 -3.54
N PHE A 156 -14.94 -0.79 -4.85
CA PHE A 156 -13.89 -1.64 -5.38
C PHE A 156 -12.48 -1.11 -5.01
N SER A 157 -12.29 0.21 -5.11
CA SER A 157 -11.08 0.90 -4.65
C SER A 157 -10.82 0.68 -3.15
N LEU A 158 -11.85 0.81 -2.31
CA LEU A 158 -11.75 0.55 -0.87
C LEU A 158 -11.33 -0.90 -0.57
N SER A 159 -11.90 -1.85 -1.31
CA SER A 159 -11.58 -3.27 -1.16
C SER A 159 -10.10 -3.52 -1.45
N LEU A 160 -9.55 -2.93 -2.51
CA LEU A 160 -8.12 -3.03 -2.84
C LEU A 160 -7.21 -2.40 -1.77
N SER A 161 -7.62 -1.27 -1.19
CA SER A 161 -6.88 -0.64 -0.08
C SER A 161 -6.83 -1.53 1.16
N TYR A 162 -7.92 -2.24 1.48
CA TYR A 162 -7.91 -3.21 2.57
C TYR A 162 -6.97 -4.39 2.29
N VAL A 163 -6.90 -4.88 1.04
CA VAL A 163 -5.91 -5.89 0.63
C VAL A 163 -4.48 -5.36 0.85
N SER A 164 -4.22 -4.10 0.49
CA SER A 164 -2.92 -3.46 0.74
C SER A 164 -2.59 -3.40 2.22
N PHE A 165 -3.56 -3.03 3.07
CA PHE A 165 -3.42 -3.04 4.53
C PHE A 165 -3.06 -4.43 5.05
N PHE A 166 -3.78 -5.48 4.66
CA PHE A 166 -3.48 -6.84 5.11
C PHE A 166 -2.10 -7.31 4.64
N ALA A 167 -1.69 -6.96 3.40
CA ALA A 167 -0.35 -7.26 2.91
C ALA A 167 0.74 -6.57 3.75
N LEU A 168 0.59 -5.28 4.05
CA LEU A 168 1.52 -4.55 4.91
C LEU A 168 1.54 -5.11 6.35
N PHE A 169 0.38 -5.50 6.87
CA PHE A 169 0.29 -6.13 8.19
C PHE A 169 1.00 -7.49 8.23
N LEU A 170 0.86 -8.31 7.18
CA LEU A 170 1.59 -9.57 7.04
C LEU A 170 3.12 -9.34 7.02
N LEU A 171 3.62 -8.25 6.42
CA LEU A 171 5.06 -7.92 6.48
C LEU A 171 5.55 -7.71 7.91
N ILE A 172 4.76 -7.05 8.76
CA ILE A 172 5.10 -6.84 10.18
C ILE A 172 5.21 -8.19 10.90
N LEU A 173 4.25 -9.09 10.67
CA LEU A 173 4.24 -10.43 11.27
C LEU A 173 5.45 -11.26 10.82
N LEU A 174 5.75 -11.25 9.51
CA LEU A 174 6.90 -11.94 8.94
C LEU A 174 8.22 -11.38 9.50
N SER A 175 8.34 -10.06 9.62
CA SER A 175 9.53 -9.40 10.18
C SER A 175 9.76 -9.77 11.65
N ARG A 176 8.69 -9.80 12.46
CA ARG A 176 8.76 -10.22 13.87
C ARG A 176 9.17 -11.68 14.03
N ASN A 177 8.60 -12.58 13.22
CA ASN A 177 8.84 -14.02 13.37
C ASN A 177 10.32 -14.40 13.18
N LYS A 178 11.06 -13.62 12.39
CA LYS A 178 12.51 -13.78 12.21
C LYS A 178 13.34 -13.44 13.46
N ASN A 179 12.80 -12.65 14.40
CA ASN A 179 13.50 -12.23 15.61
C ASN A 179 13.32 -13.21 16.78
N THR A 180 12.48 -14.24 16.62
CA THR A 180 12.18 -15.26 17.65
C THR A 180 12.83 -16.62 17.34
N GLN A 181 13.44 -16.78 16.16
CA GLN A 181 14.32 -17.91 15.83
C GLN A 181 15.78 -17.46 15.87
#